data_AF-A0A7C3K6P5-F1
#
_entry.id   AF-A0A7C3K6P5-F1
#
_cell.length_a   1.000
_cell.length_b   1.000
_cell.length_c   1.000
_cell.angle_alpha   90.00
_cell.angle_beta   90.00
_cell.angle_gamma   90.00
#
_symmetry.space_group_name_H-M   'P 1'
#
loop_
_entity.id
_entity.type
_entity.pdbx_description
1 polymer ?
#
loop_
_entity_poly.entity_id
_entity_poly.type
_entity_poly.pdbx_seq_one_letter_code
_entity_poly.pdbx_strand_id
1 'polypeptide(L)'
;MSIKGTTMKQQKGFSIIEVLVVIVVLGLLGAAGWFVFNRMQSKDAATTSTSQQSSGDTDARAAAYVPWEFNGETWSARGDAPACPEPYTVASPMDAKKASAVLYPGQVRGGDFKPHGGLGTDGVNNIQVSAVTDAYLVRGSRYIEAGTVQYMFDFIDPCGFMYRLDHLAELSDEFKKYADQLPPAKQDDSRTTKYENNPLIKKGTVIATQVGYTANKNSFFDFGLYDLRKPNEASKTDIYQTDNLRIQDKEMSFFAVCWLDYIAGEDQAILKALPARGIEGKTNDYCK
;
A
#
# COMPACT_ATOMS: atom_id res chain seq x y z
N MET A 1 -83.71 -10.06 8.07
CA MET A 1 -83.14 -9.35 6.91
C MET A 1 -83.08 -7.87 7.26
N SER A 2 -81.90 -7.32 7.53
CA SER A 2 -81.72 -5.90 7.86
C SER A 2 -80.31 -5.47 7.43
N ILE A 3 -80.22 -4.66 6.38
CA ILE A 3 -78.99 -4.10 5.85
C ILE A 3 -78.89 -2.68 6.40
N LYS A 4 -77.91 -2.42 7.27
CA LYS A 4 -77.56 -1.07 7.73
C LYS A 4 -76.72 -0.39 6.66
N GLY A 5 -77.21 0.73 6.12
CA GLY A 5 -76.49 1.59 5.19
C GLY A 5 -75.42 2.42 5.90
N THR A 6 -74.22 2.48 5.32
CA THR A 6 -73.09 3.30 5.77
C THR A 6 -73.14 4.66 5.09
N THR A 7 -73.21 5.73 5.87
CA THR A 7 -73.20 7.12 5.38
C THR A 7 -71.76 7.57 5.12
N MET A 8 -71.42 7.94 3.88
CA MET A 8 -70.13 8.54 3.55
C MET A 8 -70.11 10.02 3.95
N LYS A 9 -69.16 10.42 4.81
CA LYS A 9 -68.88 11.83 5.13
C LYS A 9 -67.98 12.42 4.03
N GLN A 10 -68.44 13.50 3.40
CA GLN A 10 -67.60 14.33 2.51
C GLN A 10 -66.49 15.00 3.31
N GLN A 11 -65.23 14.82 2.89
CA GLN A 11 -64.08 15.58 3.39
C GLN A 11 -64.08 16.97 2.72
N LYS A 12 -63.91 18.02 3.53
CA LYS A 12 -63.73 19.39 3.04
C LYS A 12 -62.35 19.50 2.39
N GLY A 13 -62.30 19.93 1.13
CA GLY A 13 -61.05 20.17 0.41
C GLY A 13 -60.24 21.32 1.01
N PHE A 14 -58.94 21.32 0.73
CA PHE A 14 -57.96 22.30 1.22
C PHE A 14 -58.39 23.73 0.91
N SER A 15 -58.21 24.61 1.90
CA SER A 15 -58.50 26.04 1.74
C SER A 15 -57.51 26.67 0.77
N ILE A 16 -57.94 27.64 -0.04
CA ILE A 16 -57.08 28.40 -0.98
C ILE A 16 -55.85 28.97 -0.25
N ILE A 17 -55.99 29.32 1.03
CA ILE A 17 -54.90 29.83 1.87
C ILE A 17 -53.81 28.76 2.08
N GLU A 18 -54.16 27.49 2.28
CA GLU A 18 -53.20 26.40 2.47
C GLU A 18 -52.40 26.12 1.19
N VAL A 19 -53.06 26.20 0.03
CA VAL A 19 -52.39 26.07 -1.27
C VAL A 19 -51.39 27.20 -1.49
N LEU A 20 -51.75 28.44 -1.14
CA LEU A 20 -50.85 29.59 -1.26
C LEU A 20 -49.63 29.48 -0.35
N VAL A 21 -49.79 29.00 0.89
CA VAL A 21 -48.67 28.78 1.81
C VAL A 21 -47.69 27.74 1.26
N VAL A 22 -48.19 26.63 0.70
CA VAL A 22 -47.33 25.60 0.09
C VAL A 22 -46.53 26.16 -1.09
N ILE A 23 -47.16 26.97 -1.95
CA ILE A 23 -46.47 27.60 -3.10
C ILE A 23 -45.36 28.55 -2.63
N VAL A 24 -45.60 29.35 -1.59
CA VAL A 24 -44.59 30.28 -1.05
C VAL A 24 -43.41 29.50 -0.45
N VAL A 25 -43.68 28.44 0.31
CA VAL A 25 -42.62 27.60 0.90
C VAL A 25 -41.78 26.92 -0.19
N LEU A 26 -42.41 26.36 -1.23
CA LEU A 26 -41.70 25.75 -2.35
C LEU A 26 -40.89 26.79 -3.15
N GLY A 27 -41.42 28.00 -3.33
CA GLY A 27 -40.71 29.11 -3.96
C GLY A 27 -39.45 29.53 -3.20
N LEU A 28 -39.55 29.63 -1.87
CA LEU A 28 -38.41 29.98 -1.00
C LEU A 28 -37.33 28.88 -1.00
N LEU A 29 -37.73 27.61 -0.94
CA LEU A 29 -36.80 26.48 -1.00
C LEU A 29 -36.11 26.40 -2.38
N GLY A 30 -36.85 26.64 -3.47
CA GLY A 30 -36.30 26.70 -4.81
C GLY A 30 -35.30 27.85 -5.00
N ALA A 31 -35.61 29.04 -4.48
CA ALA A 31 -34.72 30.20 -4.55
C ALA A 31 -33.43 30.00 -3.74
N ALA A 32 -33.52 29.40 -2.55
CA ALA A 32 -32.36 29.07 -1.73
C ALA A 32 -31.46 28.02 -2.41
N GLY A 33 -32.06 26.96 -2.99
CA GLY A 33 -31.34 25.95 -3.75
C GLY A 33 -30.63 26.54 -4.99
N TRP A 34 -31.30 27.42 -5.73
CA TRP A 34 -30.71 28.10 -6.89
C TRP A 34 -29.55 29.03 -6.50
N PHE A 35 -29.68 29.77 -5.39
CA PHE A 35 -28.62 30.66 -4.91
C PHE A 35 -27.34 29.89 -4.51
N VAL A 36 -27.47 28.73 -3.86
CA VAL A 36 -26.32 27.87 -3.52
C VAL A 36 -25.68 27.27 -4.76
N PHE A 37 -26.49 26.77 -5.71
CA PHE A 37 -25.99 26.19 -6.96
C PHE A 37 -25.23 27.21 -7.82
N ASN A 38 -25.75 28.44 -7.93
CA ASN A 38 -25.10 29.50 -8.71
C ASN A 38 -23.77 29.97 -8.06
N ARG A 39 -23.67 29.87 -6.72
CA ARG A 39 -22.44 30.18 -5.97
C ARG A 39 -21.38 29.08 -6.09
N MET A 40 -21.77 27.84 -6.41
CA MET A 40 -20.83 26.75 -6.72
C MET A 40 -20.27 26.86 -8.14
N GLN A 41 -21.10 27.17 -9.15
CA GLN A 41 -20.59 27.39 -10.53
C GLN A 41 -19.65 28.59 -10.66
N SER A 42 -19.80 29.61 -9.81
CA SER A 42 -18.91 30.77 -9.80
C SER A 42 -17.50 30.48 -9.25
N LYS A 43 -17.27 29.31 -8.64
CA LYS A 43 -15.93 28.87 -8.19
C LYS A 43 -15.18 28.03 -9.22
N ASP A 44 -15.86 27.46 -10.21
CA ASP A 44 -15.27 26.55 -11.20
C ASP A 44 -15.04 27.19 -12.59
N ALA A 45 -15.38 28.48 -12.76
CA ALA A 45 -15.31 29.20 -14.04
C ALA A 45 -14.18 30.23 -14.15
N ALA A 46 -13.13 30.11 -13.35
CA ALA A 46 -11.91 30.89 -13.51
C ALA A 46 -10.68 29.99 -13.40
N THR A 47 -10.28 29.38 -14.51
CA THR A 47 -8.89 29.36 -15.03
C THR A 47 -8.77 28.24 -16.07
N THR A 48 -8.86 28.59 -17.36
CA THR A 48 -8.28 27.78 -18.44
C THR A 48 -7.64 28.71 -19.48
N SER A 49 -6.33 28.52 -19.62
CA SER A 49 -5.47 28.80 -20.79
C SER A 49 -4.89 30.20 -21.00
N THR A 50 -3.64 30.36 -20.58
CA THR A 50 -2.59 30.83 -21.52
C THR A 50 -1.32 30.03 -21.25
N SER A 51 -0.87 29.30 -22.27
CA SER A 51 0.37 28.55 -22.31
C SER A 51 1.57 29.49 -22.40
N GLN A 52 2.49 29.42 -21.44
CA GLN A 52 3.88 29.75 -21.68
C GLN A 52 4.80 28.91 -20.79
N GLN A 53 5.73 28.27 -21.48
CA GLN A 53 6.74 27.33 -21.05
C GLN A 53 7.78 27.99 -20.14
N SER A 54 7.99 27.49 -18.92
CA SER A 54 9.26 27.58 -18.18
C SER A 54 9.24 26.72 -16.92
N SER A 55 10.17 25.76 -16.85
CA SER A 55 10.89 25.24 -15.68
C SER A 55 10.22 25.19 -14.28
N GLY A 56 10.05 23.97 -13.77
CA GLY A 56 10.14 23.65 -12.33
C GLY A 56 8.83 23.71 -11.54
N ASP A 57 8.16 22.57 -11.38
CA ASP A 57 7.58 22.16 -10.10
C ASP A 57 7.24 20.65 -10.15
N THR A 58 8.11 19.82 -9.57
CA THR A 58 7.81 18.42 -9.26
C THR A 58 7.07 18.39 -7.95
N ASP A 59 5.74 18.61 -8.00
CA ASP A 59 4.89 18.32 -6.84
C ASP A 59 3.59 17.60 -7.26
N ALA A 60 3.60 16.30 -7.00
CA ALA A 60 2.49 15.47 -6.57
C ALA A 60 1.12 15.57 -7.29
N ARG A 61 1.08 15.29 -8.60
CA ARG A 61 -0.05 14.50 -9.10
C ARG A 61 0.31 13.04 -8.87
N ALA A 62 -0.37 12.36 -7.94
CA ALA A 62 -0.22 10.91 -7.78
C ALA A 62 -0.33 10.27 -9.17
N ALA A 63 0.76 9.64 -9.62
CA ALA A 63 0.80 9.04 -10.94
C ALA A 63 -0.36 8.04 -11.03
N ALA A 64 -1.03 8.01 -12.19
CA ALA A 64 -2.09 7.05 -12.42
C ALA A 64 -1.56 5.62 -12.24
N TYR A 65 -2.45 4.68 -11.91
CA TYR A 65 -2.09 3.28 -11.78
C TYR A 65 -1.47 2.75 -13.08
N VAL A 66 -0.27 2.18 -12.96
CA VAL A 66 0.43 1.47 -14.05
C VAL A 66 0.62 0.03 -13.58
N PRO A 67 -0.07 -0.95 -14.21
CA PRO A 67 0.13 -2.35 -13.87
C PRO A 67 1.53 -2.81 -14.26
N TRP A 68 2.24 -3.46 -13.34
CA TRP A 68 3.48 -4.17 -13.62
C TRP A 68 3.23 -5.66 -13.56
N GLU A 69 3.70 -6.41 -14.56
CA GLU A 69 3.50 -7.85 -14.67
C GLU A 69 4.81 -8.58 -14.94
N PHE A 70 5.03 -9.67 -14.20
CA PHE A 70 6.13 -10.60 -14.42
C PHE A 70 5.68 -11.70 -15.38
N ASN A 71 6.45 -11.93 -16.45
CA ASN A 71 6.12 -12.92 -17.47
C ASN A 71 6.79 -14.30 -17.26
N GLY A 72 7.49 -14.50 -16.14
CA GLY A 72 8.31 -15.68 -15.86
C GLY A 72 9.82 -15.43 -16.01
N GLU A 73 10.21 -14.34 -16.68
CA GLU A 73 11.61 -13.96 -16.87
C GLU A 73 11.88 -12.51 -16.48
N THR A 74 10.99 -11.58 -16.84
CA THR A 74 11.17 -10.16 -16.59
C THR A 74 9.87 -9.45 -16.24
N TRP A 75 10.01 -8.31 -15.59
CA TRP A 75 8.93 -7.40 -15.29
C TRP A 75 8.74 -6.40 -16.43
N SER A 76 7.48 -6.05 -16.69
CA SER A 76 7.14 -5.00 -17.66
C SER A 76 5.90 -4.24 -17.21
N ALA A 77 5.89 -2.94 -17.50
CA ALA A 77 4.70 -2.10 -17.33
C ALA A 77 3.70 -2.34 -18.46
N ARG A 78 2.40 -2.32 -18.12
CA ARG A 78 1.33 -2.23 -19.11
C ARG A 78 0.99 -0.76 -19.36
N GLY A 79 1.51 -0.23 -20.48
CA GLY A 79 1.39 1.18 -20.85
C GLY A 79 2.64 1.98 -20.48
N ASP A 80 2.52 3.29 -20.48
CA ASP A 80 3.63 4.20 -20.24
C ASP A 80 3.84 4.40 -18.73
N ALA A 81 4.88 3.77 -18.18
CA ALA A 81 5.32 4.04 -16.82
C ALA A 81 5.99 5.43 -16.73
N PRO A 82 5.65 6.27 -15.74
CA PRO A 82 6.37 7.51 -15.52
C PRO A 82 7.83 7.23 -15.13
N ALA A 83 8.72 8.18 -15.41
CA ALA A 83 10.08 8.10 -14.89
C ALA A 83 10.06 8.18 -13.36
N CYS A 84 10.89 7.36 -12.70
CA CYS A 84 11.10 7.49 -11.27
C CYS A 84 11.88 8.79 -10.97
N PRO A 85 11.63 9.43 -9.81
CA PRO A 85 12.53 10.43 -9.27
C PRO A 85 13.96 9.87 -9.16
N GLU A 86 14.96 10.68 -9.46
CA GLU A 86 16.37 10.31 -9.34
C GLU A 86 17.10 11.34 -8.45
N PRO A 87 17.71 10.91 -7.32
CA PRO A 87 17.73 9.55 -6.80
C PRO A 87 16.36 9.10 -6.29
N TYR A 88 15.99 7.84 -6.58
CA TYR A 88 14.80 7.24 -5.98
C TYR A 88 15.07 6.97 -4.50
N THR A 89 14.17 7.40 -3.63
CA THR A 89 14.27 7.16 -2.18
C THR A 89 12.90 6.87 -1.59
N VAL A 90 12.88 6.14 -0.49
CA VAL A 90 11.67 5.78 0.27
C VAL A 90 11.86 6.15 1.74
N ALA A 91 10.75 6.39 2.45
CA ALA A 91 10.79 6.57 3.89
C ALA A 91 11.18 5.26 4.59
N SER A 92 11.64 5.35 5.85
CA SER A 92 11.75 4.15 6.69
C SER A 92 10.36 3.57 6.96
N PRO A 93 10.17 2.23 6.90
CA PRO A 93 8.88 1.59 7.16
C PRO A 93 8.43 1.69 8.63
N MET A 94 9.34 2.05 9.54
CA MET A 94 9.08 2.28 10.96
C MET A 94 9.97 3.41 11.48
N ASP A 95 9.74 3.86 12.72
CA ASP A 95 10.70 4.72 13.42
C ASP A 95 12.06 4.00 13.56
N ALA A 96 13.06 4.46 12.81
CA ALA A 96 14.37 3.82 12.72
C ALA A 96 15.08 3.72 14.08
N LYS A 97 14.77 4.60 15.04
CA LYS A 97 15.36 4.58 16.39
C LYS A 97 14.87 3.40 17.23
N LYS A 98 13.78 2.75 16.83
CA LYS A 98 13.25 1.54 17.49
C LYS A 98 13.81 0.25 16.88
N ALA A 99 14.54 0.34 15.78
CA ALA A 99 15.22 -0.82 15.20
C ALA A 99 16.49 -1.11 15.99
N SER A 100 16.76 -2.40 16.24
CA SER A 100 17.93 -2.87 16.97
C SER A 100 18.90 -3.65 16.11
N ALA A 101 18.44 -4.21 14.99
CA ALA A 101 19.27 -4.96 14.06
C ALA A 101 18.66 -4.98 12.66
N VAL A 102 19.52 -5.17 11.65
CA VAL A 102 19.11 -5.31 10.25
C VAL A 102 19.29 -6.76 9.81
N LEU A 103 18.24 -7.32 9.23
CA LEU A 103 18.33 -8.53 8.43
C LEU A 103 18.61 -8.10 6.99
N TYR A 104 19.74 -8.51 6.41
CA TYR A 104 20.16 -8.03 5.09
C TYR A 104 19.37 -8.73 3.98
N PRO A 105 19.03 -8.04 2.89
CA PRO A 105 18.41 -8.68 1.73
C PRO A 105 19.45 -9.49 0.93
N GLY A 106 19.04 -10.58 0.31
CA GLY A 106 19.92 -11.42 -0.51
C GLY A 106 20.77 -12.38 0.31
N GLN A 107 20.18 -12.97 1.36
CA GLN A 107 20.83 -13.96 2.22
C GLN A 107 20.21 -15.34 2.02
N VAL A 108 21.03 -16.39 2.15
CA VAL A 108 20.53 -17.75 2.37
C VAL A 108 20.37 -17.95 3.87
N ARG A 109 19.14 -18.05 4.36
CA ARG A 109 18.81 -18.22 5.78
C ARG A 109 17.66 -19.20 5.96
N GLY A 110 17.77 -20.10 6.94
CA GLY A 110 16.75 -21.12 7.20
C GLY A 110 16.55 -22.12 6.05
N GLY A 111 17.56 -22.29 5.18
CA GLY A 111 17.49 -23.18 4.01
C GLY A 111 16.95 -22.53 2.73
N ASP A 112 16.50 -21.28 2.80
CA ASP A 112 15.97 -20.54 1.65
C ASP A 112 16.82 -19.33 1.30
N PHE A 113 16.83 -18.97 0.02
CA PHE A 113 17.28 -17.66 -0.40
C PHE A 113 16.18 -16.62 -0.14
N LYS A 114 16.54 -15.50 0.49
CA LYS A 114 15.61 -14.45 0.86
C LYS A 114 15.98 -13.15 0.15
N PRO A 115 15.24 -12.75 -0.89
CA PRO A 115 15.53 -11.53 -1.64
C PRO A 115 15.17 -10.25 -0.87
N HIS A 116 14.39 -10.37 0.20
CA HIS A 116 14.07 -9.29 1.15
C HIS A 116 14.98 -9.38 2.39
N GLY A 117 15.08 -8.24 3.08
CA GLY A 117 15.68 -8.16 4.40
C GLY A 117 14.59 -7.92 5.45
N GLY A 118 14.92 -7.15 6.48
CA GLY A 118 13.98 -6.80 7.53
C GLY A 118 14.63 -6.03 8.67
N LEU A 119 13.81 -5.65 9.64
CA LEU A 119 14.23 -4.94 10.85
C LEU A 119 13.83 -5.73 12.09
N GLY A 120 14.78 -5.87 13.02
CA GLY A 120 14.55 -6.39 14.35
C GLY A 120 14.36 -5.29 15.38
N THR A 121 13.63 -5.57 16.46
CA THR A 121 13.26 -4.57 17.49
C THR A 121 13.45 -5.08 18.92
N ASP A 122 14.35 -6.06 19.12
CA ASP A 122 14.79 -6.56 20.43
C ASP A 122 13.67 -6.92 21.42
N GLY A 123 12.69 -7.70 20.95
CA GLY A 123 11.57 -8.18 21.76
C GLY A 123 10.37 -7.24 21.85
N VAL A 124 10.40 -6.10 21.16
CA VAL A 124 9.27 -5.15 21.11
C VAL A 124 8.42 -5.39 19.86
N ASN A 125 7.28 -6.07 20.01
CA ASN A 125 6.36 -6.32 18.88
C ASN A 125 5.43 -5.13 18.57
N ASN A 126 5.20 -4.21 19.52
CA ASN A 126 4.34 -3.02 19.35
C ASN A 126 5.03 -1.95 18.48
N ILE A 127 5.17 -2.25 17.21
CA ILE A 127 5.88 -1.45 16.22
C ILE A 127 4.88 -1.08 15.14
N GLN A 128 4.75 0.23 14.93
CA GLN A 128 3.97 0.75 13.83
C GLN A 128 4.79 0.62 12.54
N VAL A 129 4.20 -0.03 11.55
CA VAL A 129 4.75 -0.15 10.19
C VAL A 129 3.88 0.66 9.24
N SER A 130 4.50 1.48 8.41
CA SER A 130 3.82 2.41 7.50
C SER A 130 4.29 2.26 6.06
N ALA A 131 3.46 2.70 5.11
CA ALA A 131 3.81 2.76 3.70
C ALA A 131 5.01 3.71 3.47
N VAL A 132 6.00 3.26 2.70
CA VAL A 132 7.28 3.96 2.54
C VAL A 132 7.28 5.00 1.41
N THR A 133 6.33 4.89 0.50
CA THR A 133 6.08 5.82 -0.62
C THR A 133 4.60 5.75 -1.02
N ASP A 134 4.15 6.66 -1.87
CA ASP A 134 2.85 6.53 -2.54
C ASP A 134 2.92 5.35 -3.52
N ALA A 135 2.11 4.32 -3.30
CA ALA A 135 2.15 3.11 -4.12
C ALA A 135 0.81 2.40 -4.15
N TYR A 136 0.58 1.60 -5.18
CA TYR A 136 -0.64 0.82 -5.32
C TYR A 136 -0.48 -0.54 -4.63
N LEU A 137 -1.40 -0.91 -3.75
CA LEU A 137 -1.45 -2.24 -3.14
C LEU A 137 -1.89 -3.25 -4.22
N VAL A 138 -0.98 -4.15 -4.62
CA VAL A 138 -1.21 -5.03 -5.77
C VAL A 138 -1.54 -6.46 -5.38
N ARG A 139 -0.97 -6.96 -4.28
CA ARG A 139 -1.24 -8.30 -3.76
C ARG A 139 -0.94 -8.40 -2.28
N GLY A 140 -1.51 -9.42 -1.64
CA GLY A 140 -1.25 -9.72 -0.24
C GLY A 140 -1.48 -11.18 0.09
N SER A 141 -1.10 -11.56 1.31
CA SER A 141 -1.39 -12.87 1.89
C SER A 141 -1.75 -12.73 3.37
N ARG A 142 -2.57 -13.65 3.85
CA ARG A 142 -2.69 -13.99 5.27
C ARG A 142 -2.39 -15.46 5.42
N TYR A 143 -1.51 -15.82 6.32
CA TYR A 143 -1.02 -17.19 6.47
C TYR A 143 -0.72 -17.48 7.93
N ILE A 144 -0.60 -18.75 8.31
CA ILE A 144 -0.30 -19.14 9.70
C ILE A 144 1.16 -19.58 9.76
N GLU A 145 1.93 -18.93 10.63
CA GLU A 145 3.32 -19.27 10.90
C GLU A 145 3.57 -19.17 12.41
N ALA A 146 4.35 -20.11 12.94
CA ALA A 146 4.55 -20.28 14.38
C ALA A 146 3.22 -20.31 15.19
N GLY A 147 2.15 -20.86 14.59
CA GLY A 147 0.82 -20.95 15.20
C GLY A 147 0.04 -19.63 15.27
N THR A 148 0.50 -18.58 14.59
CA THR A 148 -0.15 -17.26 14.58
C THR A 148 -0.42 -16.80 13.15
N VAL A 149 -1.48 -16.02 12.95
CA VAL A 149 -1.74 -15.38 11.66
C VAL A 149 -0.72 -14.28 11.43
N GLN A 150 -0.12 -14.26 10.24
CA GLN A 150 0.80 -13.25 9.74
C GLN A 150 0.23 -12.68 8.43
N TYR A 151 0.63 -11.46 8.10
CA TYR A 151 0.18 -10.76 6.90
C TYR A 151 1.35 -10.25 6.08
N MET A 152 1.22 -10.39 4.77
CA MET A 152 2.15 -9.90 3.76
C MET A 152 1.43 -8.99 2.76
N PHE A 153 2.06 -7.89 2.35
CA PHE A 153 1.54 -7.02 1.29
C PHE A 153 2.66 -6.53 0.37
N ASP A 154 2.34 -6.46 -0.93
CA ASP A 154 3.19 -5.87 -1.95
C ASP A 154 2.54 -4.64 -2.55
N PHE A 155 3.38 -3.62 -2.74
CA PHE A 155 2.98 -2.32 -3.22
C PHE A 155 3.87 -1.92 -4.38
N ILE A 156 3.29 -1.39 -5.46
CA ILE A 156 4.02 -0.97 -6.65
C ILE A 156 3.82 0.53 -6.88
N ASP A 157 4.91 1.29 -6.85
CA ASP A 157 4.98 2.65 -7.37
C ASP A 157 4.83 2.57 -8.90
N PRO A 158 3.94 3.37 -9.52
CA PRO A 158 3.79 3.40 -10.98
C PRO A 158 5.09 3.50 -11.77
N CYS A 159 6.12 4.14 -11.21
CA CYS A 159 7.40 4.30 -11.87
C CYS A 159 8.22 3.00 -11.99
N GLY A 160 7.85 1.94 -11.26
CA GLY A 160 8.44 0.61 -11.38
C GLY A 160 9.27 0.14 -10.19
N PHE A 161 9.10 0.74 -9.02
CA PHE A 161 9.60 0.15 -7.78
C PHE A 161 8.49 -0.59 -7.05
N MET A 162 8.81 -1.76 -6.52
CA MET A 162 7.94 -2.50 -5.62
C MET A 162 8.56 -2.57 -4.24
N TYR A 163 7.74 -2.49 -3.19
CA TYR A 163 8.17 -2.91 -1.86
C TYR A 163 7.23 -3.95 -1.28
N ARG A 164 7.79 -4.83 -0.45
CA ARG A 164 7.10 -5.91 0.28
C ARG A 164 7.27 -5.69 1.77
N LEU A 165 6.18 -5.89 2.50
CA LEU A 165 6.17 -6.00 3.96
C LEU A 165 5.58 -7.35 4.34
N ASP A 166 6.27 -8.09 5.21
CA ASP A 166 5.86 -9.43 5.67
C ASP A 166 6.11 -9.60 7.18
N HIS A 167 5.57 -10.66 7.78
CA HIS A 167 5.52 -10.91 9.22
C HIS A 167 4.87 -9.75 10.00
N LEU A 168 3.80 -9.19 9.44
CA LEU A 168 2.95 -8.24 10.15
C LEU A 168 1.95 -9.04 11.01
N ALA A 169 1.82 -8.67 12.29
CA ALA A 169 1.05 -9.45 13.26
C ALA A 169 -0.34 -8.86 13.53
N GLU A 170 -0.41 -7.55 13.75
CA GLU A 170 -1.67 -6.83 13.92
C GLU A 170 -1.74 -5.67 12.91
N LEU A 171 -2.80 -5.66 12.11
CA LEU A 171 -3.01 -4.65 11.07
C LEU A 171 -3.74 -3.42 11.60
N SER A 172 -3.58 -2.29 10.92
CA SER A 172 -4.47 -1.14 11.08
C SER A 172 -5.89 -1.48 10.63
N ASP A 173 -6.88 -0.68 11.07
CA ASP A 173 -8.28 -0.91 10.69
C ASP A 173 -8.54 -0.76 9.18
N GLU A 174 -7.71 0.03 8.49
CA GLU A 174 -7.73 0.10 7.03
C GLU A 174 -7.24 -1.21 6.41
N PHE A 175 -6.09 -1.72 6.86
CA PHE A 175 -5.49 -2.92 6.29
C PHE A 175 -6.20 -4.21 6.67
N LYS A 176 -6.92 -4.25 7.80
CA LYS A 176 -7.85 -5.35 8.11
C LYS A 176 -8.87 -5.54 6.97
N LYS A 177 -9.43 -4.46 6.42
CA LYS A 177 -10.40 -4.51 5.31
C LYS A 177 -9.80 -5.09 4.02
N TYR A 178 -8.51 -4.86 3.78
CA TYR A 178 -7.80 -5.47 2.65
C TYR A 178 -7.46 -6.93 2.93
N ALA A 179 -7.10 -7.27 4.15
CA ALA A 179 -6.82 -8.66 4.54
C ALA A 179 -8.08 -9.54 4.51
N ASP A 180 -9.25 -8.99 4.79
CA ASP A 180 -10.53 -9.72 4.75
C ASP A 180 -10.94 -10.16 3.33
N GLN A 181 -10.37 -9.54 2.30
CA GLN A 181 -10.58 -9.91 0.89
C GLN A 181 -9.68 -11.08 0.46
N LEU A 182 -8.67 -11.42 1.25
CA LEU A 182 -7.71 -12.48 0.93
C LEU A 182 -8.27 -13.87 1.28
N PRO A 183 -7.77 -14.94 0.63
CA PRO A 183 -8.09 -16.31 1.02
C PRO A 183 -7.84 -16.56 2.51
N PRO A 184 -8.60 -17.45 3.18
CA PRO A 184 -8.36 -17.81 4.56
C PRO A 184 -6.92 -18.26 4.81
N ALA A 185 -6.37 -17.90 5.96
CA ALA A 185 -5.01 -18.25 6.33
C ALA A 185 -4.83 -19.77 6.43
N LYS A 186 -3.74 -20.27 5.86
CA LYS A 186 -3.32 -21.67 5.95
C LYS A 186 -1.90 -21.75 6.52
N GLN A 187 -1.60 -22.86 7.17
CA GLN A 187 -0.29 -23.15 7.73
C GLN A 187 0.78 -23.10 6.64
N ASP A 188 1.78 -22.24 6.84
CA ASP A 188 2.98 -22.07 6.01
C ASP A 188 2.69 -21.79 4.52
N ASP A 189 1.54 -21.18 4.20
CA ASP A 189 1.12 -20.86 2.83
C ASP A 189 1.14 -19.34 2.58
N SER A 190 2.33 -18.79 2.36
CA SER A 190 2.51 -17.35 2.11
C SER A 190 2.19 -16.91 0.67
N ARG A 191 1.62 -17.78 -0.18
CA ARG A 191 1.29 -17.41 -1.57
C ARG A 191 0.33 -16.23 -1.60
N THR A 192 0.68 -15.21 -2.37
CA THR A 192 -0.07 -13.96 -2.48
C THR A 192 -1.25 -14.05 -3.45
N THR A 193 -2.31 -13.28 -3.18
CA THR A 193 -3.45 -13.06 -4.07
C THR A 193 -3.49 -11.61 -4.53
N LYS A 194 -3.77 -11.35 -5.81
CA LYS A 194 -3.88 -10.00 -6.38
C LYS A 194 -5.15 -9.29 -5.90
N TYR A 195 -5.07 -7.98 -5.73
CA TYR A 195 -6.24 -7.13 -5.52
C TYR A 195 -6.81 -6.68 -6.86
N GLU A 196 -8.13 -6.77 -7.04
CA GLU A 196 -8.79 -6.36 -8.28
C GLU A 196 -8.76 -4.84 -8.46
N ASN A 197 -9.00 -4.09 -7.39
CA ASN A 197 -9.16 -2.63 -7.43
C ASN A 197 -7.84 -1.87 -7.28
N ASN A 198 -6.75 -2.54 -6.89
CA ASN A 198 -5.41 -1.98 -6.67
C ASN A 198 -5.47 -0.58 -6.03
N PRO A 199 -5.79 -0.45 -4.72
CA PRO A 199 -5.98 0.85 -4.10
C PRO A 199 -4.65 1.60 -3.95
N LEU A 200 -4.68 2.92 -4.15
CA LEU A 200 -3.54 3.78 -3.89
C LEU A 200 -3.38 3.97 -2.38
N ILE A 201 -2.22 3.58 -1.86
CA ILE A 201 -1.83 3.76 -0.47
C ILE A 201 -0.84 4.91 -0.41
N LYS A 202 -1.10 5.86 0.48
CA LYS A 202 -0.26 7.05 0.65
C LYS A 202 0.93 6.76 1.54
N LYS A 203 2.07 7.39 1.23
CA LYS A 203 3.24 7.38 2.11
C LYS A 203 2.83 7.76 3.53
N GLY A 204 3.28 7.00 4.52
CA GLY A 204 2.97 7.21 5.93
C GLY A 204 1.63 6.62 6.38
N THR A 205 0.80 6.06 5.49
CA THR A 205 -0.37 5.28 5.90
C THR A 205 0.08 4.12 6.78
N VAL A 206 -0.53 3.98 7.96
CA VAL A 206 -0.23 2.91 8.91
C VAL A 206 -0.81 1.59 8.39
N ILE A 207 0.07 0.61 8.21
CA ILE A 207 -0.25 -0.72 7.70
C ILE A 207 -0.47 -1.70 8.85
N ALA A 208 0.45 -1.68 9.82
CA ALA A 208 0.43 -2.56 10.97
C ALA A 208 0.76 -1.82 12.27
N THR A 209 0.25 -2.33 13.39
CA THR A 209 0.50 -1.85 14.75
C THR A 209 1.33 -2.84 15.56
N GLN A 210 1.42 -4.11 15.13
CA GLN A 210 2.32 -5.10 15.69
C GLN A 210 3.01 -5.93 14.61
N VAL A 211 4.22 -6.43 14.91
CA VAL A 211 5.06 -7.23 14.01
C VAL A 211 5.53 -8.53 14.64
N GLY A 212 5.89 -9.51 13.83
CA GLY A 212 6.53 -10.77 14.23
C GLY A 212 5.62 -11.70 15.04
N TYR A 213 6.24 -12.62 15.80
CA TYR A 213 5.52 -13.59 16.61
C TYR A 213 5.33 -13.04 18.03
N THR A 214 4.17 -12.44 18.27
CA THR A 214 3.86 -11.78 19.55
C THR A 214 3.87 -12.73 20.73
N ALA A 215 3.49 -13.99 20.54
CA ALA A 215 3.40 -15.01 21.59
C ALA A 215 4.76 -15.35 22.24
N ASN A 216 5.87 -15.29 21.49
CA ASN A 216 7.21 -15.61 21.99
C ASN A 216 8.15 -14.39 21.97
N LYS A 217 7.60 -13.18 21.74
CA LYS A 217 8.35 -11.93 21.60
C LYS A 217 9.43 -11.94 20.52
N ASN A 218 9.31 -12.80 19.51
CA ASN A 218 10.20 -12.71 18.36
C ASN A 218 9.76 -11.53 17.49
N SER A 219 10.36 -10.36 17.72
CA SER A 219 9.94 -9.11 17.12
C SER A 219 10.81 -8.74 15.92
N PHE A 220 10.21 -8.84 14.74
CA PHE A 220 10.76 -8.44 13.46
C PHE A 220 9.64 -8.30 12.44
N PHE A 221 9.93 -7.64 11.34
CA PHE A 221 9.18 -7.76 10.11
C PHE A 221 10.16 -7.74 8.94
N ASP A 222 9.72 -8.29 7.82
CA ASP A 222 10.52 -8.30 6.62
C ASP A 222 10.19 -7.11 5.74
N PHE A 223 11.23 -6.58 5.11
CA PHE A 223 11.16 -5.46 4.18
C PHE A 223 12.00 -5.78 2.94
N GLY A 224 11.33 -5.79 1.79
CA GLY A 224 11.95 -5.94 0.47
C GLY A 224 11.70 -4.69 -0.36
N LEU A 225 12.70 -4.30 -1.15
CA LEU A 225 12.58 -3.30 -2.20
C LEU A 225 13.12 -3.89 -3.50
N TYR A 226 12.42 -3.65 -4.60
CA TYR A 226 12.69 -4.25 -5.89
C TYR A 226 12.59 -3.18 -6.98
N ASP A 227 13.61 -3.08 -7.83
CA ASP A 227 13.60 -2.25 -9.04
C ASP A 227 13.09 -3.12 -10.19
N LEU A 228 11.80 -3.02 -10.52
CA LEU A 228 11.17 -3.86 -11.55
C LEU A 228 11.61 -3.46 -12.97
N ARG A 229 12.25 -2.31 -13.13
CA ARG A 229 12.64 -1.77 -14.43
C ARG A 229 13.83 -2.52 -15.03
N LYS A 230 14.65 -3.16 -14.19
CA LYS A 230 15.87 -3.85 -14.61
C LYS A 230 16.30 -4.95 -13.63
N PRO A 231 16.89 -6.05 -14.13
CA PRO A 231 17.55 -7.02 -13.26
C PRO A 231 18.72 -6.38 -12.48
N ASN A 232 18.95 -6.87 -11.26
CA ASN A 232 20.05 -6.45 -10.39
C ASN A 232 21.40 -6.99 -10.86
N GLU A 233 22.50 -6.45 -10.32
CA GLU A 233 23.84 -6.88 -10.72
C GLU A 233 24.17 -8.29 -10.22
N ALA A 234 23.62 -8.70 -9.07
CA ALA A 234 23.85 -10.04 -8.53
C ALA A 234 23.31 -11.13 -9.45
N SER A 235 22.17 -10.89 -10.10
CA SER A 235 21.50 -11.84 -10.99
C SER A 235 22.28 -12.14 -12.27
N LYS A 236 23.32 -11.36 -12.58
CA LYS A 236 24.21 -11.58 -13.73
C LYS A 236 25.33 -12.58 -13.43
N THR A 237 25.50 -12.98 -12.18
CA THR A 237 26.55 -13.91 -11.75
C THR A 237 26.14 -15.38 -11.95
N ASP A 238 27.12 -16.26 -12.04
CA ASP A 238 26.89 -17.71 -12.28
C ASP A 238 26.03 -18.37 -11.19
N ILE A 239 26.08 -17.86 -9.95
CA ILE A 239 25.29 -18.44 -8.85
C ILE A 239 23.79 -18.26 -9.08
N TYR A 240 23.34 -17.20 -9.75
CA TYR A 240 21.92 -17.01 -10.11
C TYR A 240 21.47 -17.84 -11.31
N GLN A 241 22.41 -18.54 -11.95
CA GLN A 241 22.11 -19.48 -13.04
C GLN A 241 22.19 -20.94 -12.60
N THR A 242 22.82 -21.22 -11.46
CA THR A 242 23.13 -22.58 -11.00
C THR A 242 22.52 -22.94 -9.64
N ASP A 243 22.26 -21.96 -8.77
CA ASP A 243 21.68 -22.20 -7.44
C ASP A 243 20.15 -22.15 -7.48
N ASN A 244 19.52 -23.31 -7.24
CA ASN A 244 18.06 -23.45 -7.24
C ASN A 244 17.38 -22.53 -6.22
N LEU A 245 18.04 -22.20 -5.10
CA LEU A 245 17.46 -21.31 -4.09
C LEU A 245 17.21 -19.91 -4.65
N ARG A 246 18.13 -19.40 -5.48
CA ARG A 246 18.01 -18.09 -6.12
C ARG A 246 17.08 -18.12 -7.33
N ILE A 247 17.10 -19.21 -8.10
CA ILE A 247 16.35 -19.35 -9.36
C ILE A 247 14.85 -19.54 -9.13
N GLN A 248 14.44 -20.23 -8.08
CA GLN A 248 13.02 -20.55 -7.87
C GLN A 248 12.13 -19.32 -7.65
N ASP A 249 12.71 -18.20 -7.19
CA ASP A 249 12.01 -16.93 -6.97
C ASP A 249 12.57 -15.81 -7.86
N LYS A 250 12.78 -16.11 -9.15
CA LYS A 250 13.26 -15.13 -10.15
C LYS A 250 12.48 -13.81 -10.12
N GLU A 251 11.18 -13.88 -9.87
CA GLU A 251 10.30 -12.71 -9.78
C GLU A 251 10.86 -11.65 -8.83
N MET A 252 11.47 -12.07 -7.71
CA MET A 252 11.99 -11.18 -6.68
C MET A 252 13.52 -11.16 -6.64
N SER A 253 14.17 -12.31 -6.70
CA SER A 253 15.62 -12.44 -6.53
C SER A 253 16.41 -11.73 -7.63
N PHE A 254 15.85 -11.60 -8.83
CA PHE A 254 16.53 -10.91 -9.93
C PHE A 254 16.32 -9.40 -9.91
N PHE A 255 15.40 -8.88 -9.09
CA PHE A 255 15.00 -7.46 -9.11
C PHE A 255 15.19 -6.78 -7.76
N ALA A 256 15.51 -7.53 -6.71
CA ALA A 256 15.79 -7.01 -5.39
C ALA A 256 17.02 -6.08 -5.39
N VAL A 257 16.96 -5.06 -4.55
CA VAL A 257 18.05 -4.10 -4.34
C VAL A 257 18.48 -4.08 -2.87
N CYS A 258 19.64 -3.48 -2.59
CA CYS A 258 19.97 -3.13 -1.20
C CYS A 258 19.08 -2.00 -0.72
N TRP A 259 17.94 -2.32 -0.10
CA TRP A 259 16.96 -1.32 0.32
C TRP A 259 17.53 -0.28 1.30
N LEU A 260 18.60 -0.60 2.04
CA LEU A 260 19.31 0.36 2.90
C LEU A 260 19.82 1.57 2.12
N ASP A 261 20.20 1.39 0.85
CA ASP A 261 20.71 2.48 0.00
C ASP A 261 19.61 3.42 -0.50
N TYR A 262 18.35 3.01 -0.36
CA TYR A 262 17.18 3.77 -0.82
C TYR A 262 16.41 4.45 0.32
N ILE A 263 16.78 4.21 1.58
CA ILE A 263 16.17 4.93 2.71
C ILE A 263 16.55 6.41 2.64
N ALA A 264 15.57 7.29 2.78
CA ALA A 264 15.77 8.73 2.76
C ALA A 264 16.31 9.27 4.10
N GLY A 265 17.14 10.31 4.02
CA GLY A 265 17.50 11.15 5.18
C GLY A 265 18.29 10.44 6.28
N GLU A 266 18.12 10.91 7.51
CA GLU A 266 18.89 10.46 8.69
C GLU A 266 18.65 8.98 9.04
N ASP A 267 17.46 8.46 8.74
CA ASP A 267 17.11 7.07 9.00
C ASP A 267 18.06 6.10 8.28
N GLN A 268 18.55 6.45 7.09
CA GLN A 268 19.52 5.64 6.38
C GLN A 268 20.78 5.41 7.20
N ALA A 269 21.34 6.48 7.78
CA ALA A 269 22.55 6.41 8.58
C ALA A 269 22.32 5.60 9.86
N ILE A 270 21.16 5.79 10.51
CA ILE A 270 20.76 5.02 11.69
C ILE A 270 20.72 3.52 11.35
N LEU A 271 20.00 3.14 10.29
CA LEU A 271 19.82 1.73 9.93
C LEU A 271 21.12 1.08 9.45
N LYS A 272 21.96 1.79 8.68
CA LYS A 272 23.27 1.26 8.24
C LYS A 272 24.26 1.06 9.40
N ALA A 273 24.09 1.79 10.50
CA ALA A 273 24.92 1.65 11.70
C ALA A 273 24.52 0.46 12.59
N LEU A 274 23.32 -0.10 12.41
CA LEU A 274 22.85 -1.23 13.21
C LEU A 274 23.66 -2.50 12.98
N PRO A 275 23.75 -3.39 14.00
CA PRO A 275 24.32 -4.71 13.82
C PRO A 275 23.45 -5.54 12.87
N ALA A 276 24.08 -6.54 12.24
CA ALA A 276 23.34 -7.54 11.49
C ALA A 276 22.57 -8.49 12.42
N ARG A 277 21.39 -8.91 11.99
CA ARG A 277 20.58 -9.95 12.64
C ARG A 277 20.85 -11.30 11.97
N GLY A 278 20.94 -12.37 12.75
CA GLY A 278 21.17 -13.73 12.26
C GLY A 278 22.64 -14.13 12.20
N ILE A 279 22.89 -15.42 11.95
CA ILE A 279 24.25 -16.00 11.91
C ILE A 279 24.99 -15.62 10.62
N GLU A 280 24.24 -15.25 9.59
CA GLU A 280 24.74 -14.84 8.27
C GLU A 280 25.48 -13.49 8.34
N GLY A 281 25.24 -12.71 9.39
CA GLY A 281 25.84 -11.39 9.59
C GLY A 281 25.51 -10.46 8.42
N LYS A 282 26.53 -9.76 7.92
CA LYS A 282 26.40 -8.86 6.76
C LYS A 282 26.63 -9.57 5.42
N THR A 283 26.85 -10.89 5.41
CA THR A 283 27.08 -11.63 4.16
C THR A 283 25.79 -11.64 3.35
N ASN A 284 25.81 -11.04 2.16
CA ASN A 284 24.62 -10.87 1.34
C ASN A 284 24.97 -10.55 -0.12
N ASP A 285 24.02 -10.73 -1.02
CA ASP A 285 24.21 -10.57 -2.46
C ASP A 285 24.10 -9.10 -2.93
N TYR A 286 23.32 -8.25 -2.26
CA TYR A 286 22.87 -6.96 -2.83
C TYR A 286 23.51 -5.70 -2.23
N CYS A 287 23.74 -5.68 -0.92
CA CYS A 287 24.34 -4.58 -0.17
C CYS A 287 25.87 -4.72 -0.16
N LYS A 288 26.56 -3.84 -0.90
CA LYS A 288 28.01 -3.79 -1.05
C LYS A 288 28.60 -2.52 -0.45
#